data_AF-Q5LLD6-F1
#
_entry.id   AF-Q5LLD6-F1
#
_cell.length_a   1.000
_cell.length_b   1.000
_cell.length_c   1.000
_cell.angle_alpha   90.00
_cell.angle_beta   90.00
_cell.angle_gamma   90.00
#
_symmetry.space_group_name_H-M   'P 1'
#
loop_
_entity.id
_entity.type
_entity.pdbx_description
1 polymer ?
#
loop_
_entity_poly.entity_id
_entity_poly.type
_entity_poly.pdbx_seq_one_letter_code
_entity_poly.pdbx_strand_id
1 'polypeptide(L)'
;MSMTMDDSIKRWTAKRKTALVIEIIQGKTTVAEASRTFDLTPSEIEGWVEDAKRGMENSLRANPLDIREQYEKQLKDLQEAYGEAMLELRARKKLAALMVSH
;
A
#
# COMPACT_ATOMS: atom_id res chain seq x y z
N MET A 1 -7.10 -25.74 -34.19
CA MET A 1 -6.71 -25.16 -32.90
C MET A 1 -5.71 -24.05 -33.17
N SER A 2 -6.15 -22.79 -33.13
CA SER A 2 -5.27 -21.62 -33.20
C SER A 2 -5.55 -20.77 -31.97
N MET A 3 -4.84 -21.08 -30.91
CA MET A 3 -4.69 -20.24 -29.73
C MET A 3 -3.20 -19.98 -29.59
N THR A 4 -2.83 -18.86 -28.94
CA THR A 4 -1.51 -18.56 -28.36
C THR A 4 -0.60 -17.51 -29.02
N MET A 5 -1.10 -16.58 -29.85
CA MET A 5 -0.29 -15.38 -30.18
C MET A 5 -1.01 -14.03 -30.03
N ASP A 6 -2.34 -13.98 -30.01
CA ASP A 6 -3.08 -12.71 -29.89
C ASP A 6 -3.39 -12.28 -28.43
N ASP A 7 -3.33 -13.20 -27.47
CA ASP A 7 -3.73 -12.94 -26.07
C ASP A 7 -2.61 -12.34 -25.20
N SER A 8 -1.36 -12.38 -25.67
CA SER A 8 -0.22 -11.80 -24.96
C SER A 8 -0.14 -10.27 -25.10
N ILE A 9 -0.70 -9.72 -26.18
CA ILE A 9 -0.69 -8.28 -26.47
C ILE A 9 -1.72 -7.52 -25.60
N LYS A 10 -2.78 -8.20 -25.13
CA LYS A 10 -3.92 -7.61 -24.41
C LYS A 10 -3.73 -7.38 -22.91
N ARG A 11 -2.71 -7.95 -22.25
CA ARG A 11 -2.57 -7.84 -20.78
C ARG A 11 -1.65 -6.70 -20.37
N TRP A 12 -2.23 -5.60 -19.88
CA TRP A 12 -1.49 -4.54 -19.20
C TRP A 12 -1.01 -4.98 -17.81
N THR A 13 0.17 -5.59 -17.78
CA THR A 13 0.85 -5.89 -16.51
C THR A 13 1.37 -4.61 -15.87
N ALA A 14 1.54 -4.62 -14.54
CA ALA A 14 2.08 -3.48 -13.79
C ALA A 14 3.39 -2.97 -14.41
N LYS A 15 4.31 -3.89 -14.75
CA LYS A 15 5.61 -3.55 -15.36
C LYS A 15 5.45 -2.81 -16.69
N ARG A 16 4.55 -3.27 -17.58
CA ARG A 16 4.31 -2.63 -18.89
C ARG A 16 3.66 -1.27 -18.72
N LYS A 17 2.65 -1.17 -17.84
CA LYS A 17 1.98 0.09 -17.49
C LYS A 17 2.96 1.13 -16.97
N THR A 18 3.85 0.74 -16.05
CA THR A 18 4.91 1.60 -15.53
C THR A 18 5.86 2.09 -16.63
N ALA A 19 6.30 1.20 -17.52
CA ALA A 19 7.19 1.58 -18.63
C ALA A 19 6.56 2.65 -19.53
N LEU A 20 5.28 2.44 -19.93
CA LEU A 20 4.56 3.42 -20.73
C LEU A 20 4.40 4.77 -20.01
N VAL A 21 3.99 4.75 -18.75
CA VAL A 21 3.81 5.97 -17.94
C VAL A 21 5.13 6.74 -17.80
N ILE A 22 6.26 6.04 -17.62
CA ILE A 22 7.58 6.68 -17.55
C ILE A 22 7.93 7.36 -18.88
N GLU A 23 7.70 6.71 -20.02
CA GLU A 23 7.96 7.30 -21.33
C GLU A 23 7.12 8.56 -21.57
N ILE A 24 5.86 8.57 -21.11
CA ILE A 24 4.98 9.74 -21.17
C ILE A 24 5.50 10.87 -20.29
N ILE A 25 5.86 10.60 -19.04
CA ILE A 25 6.41 11.60 -18.12
C ILE A 25 7.74 12.18 -18.64
N GLN A 26 8.56 11.36 -19.29
CA GLN A 26 9.82 11.80 -19.93
C GLN A 26 9.61 12.54 -21.26
N GLY A 27 8.37 12.63 -21.77
CA GLY A 27 8.05 13.28 -23.04
C GLY A 27 8.51 12.51 -24.28
N LYS A 28 8.84 11.21 -24.15
CA LYS A 28 9.26 10.35 -25.27
C LYS A 28 8.08 9.88 -26.13
N THR A 29 6.91 9.82 -25.53
CA THR A 29 5.64 9.51 -26.20
C THR A 29 4.55 10.36 -25.55
N THR A 30 3.51 10.68 -26.30
CA THR A 30 2.34 11.40 -25.78
C THR A 30 1.20 10.43 -25.47
N VAL A 31 0.27 10.87 -24.62
CA VAL A 31 -0.98 10.11 -24.35
C VAL A 31 -1.71 9.78 -25.67
N ALA A 32 -1.76 10.73 -26.61
CA ALA A 32 -2.43 10.55 -27.89
C ALA A 32 -1.70 9.56 -28.83
N GLU A 33 -0.37 9.50 -28.80
CA GLU A 33 0.39 8.49 -29.53
C GLU A 33 0.21 7.11 -28.91
N ALA A 34 0.38 7.00 -27.58
CA ALA A 34 0.18 5.76 -26.84
C ALA A 34 -1.24 5.20 -27.00
N SER A 35 -2.25 6.06 -26.97
CA SER A 35 -3.66 5.70 -27.20
C SER A 35 -3.85 5.04 -28.56
N ARG A 36 -3.31 5.65 -29.63
CA ARG A 36 -3.38 5.10 -31.00
C ARG A 36 -2.56 3.81 -31.16
N THR A 37 -1.40 3.71 -30.54
CA THR A 37 -0.50 2.55 -30.68
C THR A 37 -1.01 1.33 -29.93
N PHE A 38 -1.62 1.51 -28.76
CA PHE A 38 -2.03 0.42 -27.89
C PHE A 38 -3.54 0.21 -27.79
N ASP A 39 -4.32 0.93 -28.61
CA ASP A 39 -5.79 0.88 -28.63
C ASP A 39 -6.41 1.09 -27.23
N LEU A 40 -5.84 2.05 -26.49
CA LEU A 40 -6.30 2.45 -25.17
C LEU A 40 -7.00 3.79 -25.26
N THR A 41 -7.97 4.02 -24.37
CA THR A 41 -8.57 5.36 -24.28
C THR A 41 -7.57 6.35 -23.68
N PRO A 42 -7.52 7.62 -24.14
CA PRO A 42 -6.66 8.63 -23.54
C PRO A 42 -6.90 8.77 -22.02
N SER A 43 -8.16 8.71 -21.59
CA SER A 43 -8.54 8.82 -20.18
C SER A 43 -7.96 7.71 -19.31
N GLU A 44 -7.89 6.48 -19.82
CA GLU A 44 -7.28 5.36 -19.08
C GLU A 44 -5.78 5.60 -18.86
N ILE A 45 -5.06 6.04 -19.90
CA ILE A 45 -3.64 6.35 -19.82
C ILE A 45 -3.39 7.55 -18.90
N GLU A 46 -4.22 8.59 -18.99
CA GLU A 46 -4.16 9.76 -18.09
C GLU A 46 -4.36 9.33 -16.64
N GLY A 47 -5.34 8.48 -16.36
CA GLY A 47 -5.55 7.92 -15.03
C GLY A 47 -4.32 7.21 -14.50
N TRP A 48 -3.63 6.44 -15.35
CA TRP A 48 -2.39 5.75 -14.97
C TRP A 48 -1.24 6.70 -14.65
N VAL A 49 -1.10 7.78 -15.42
CA VAL A 49 -0.10 8.82 -15.18
C VAL A 49 -0.38 9.53 -13.85
N GLU A 50 -1.63 9.88 -13.59
CA GLU A 50 -2.03 10.53 -12.33
C GLU A 50 -1.85 9.60 -11.12
N ASP A 51 -2.22 8.32 -11.23
CA ASP A 51 -1.96 7.32 -10.19
C ASP A 51 -0.47 7.22 -9.86
N ALA A 52 0.39 7.20 -10.88
CA ALA A 52 1.84 7.12 -10.70
C ALA A 52 2.41 8.38 -10.03
N LYS A 53 1.94 9.58 -10.43
CA LYS A 53 2.33 10.84 -9.79
C LYS A 53 1.95 10.87 -8.31
N ARG A 54 0.71 10.50 -7.97
CA ARG A 54 0.26 10.42 -6.57
C ARG A 54 1.04 9.37 -5.78
N GLY A 55 1.33 8.22 -6.38
CA GLY A 55 2.16 7.18 -5.77
C GLY A 55 3.57 7.69 -5.43
N MET A 56 4.17 8.45 -6.36
CA MET A 56 5.48 9.09 -6.16
C MET A 56 5.43 10.14 -5.05
N GLU A 57 4.44 11.05 -5.07
CA GLU A 57 4.25 12.05 -4.02
C GLU A 57 4.09 11.40 -2.65
N ASN A 58 3.25 10.38 -2.53
CA ASN A 58 3.05 9.63 -1.29
C ASN A 58 4.35 8.96 -0.81
N SER A 59 5.13 8.39 -1.74
CA SER A 59 6.42 7.77 -1.40
C SER A 59 7.45 8.79 -0.95
N LEU A 60 7.41 10.03 -1.46
CA LEU A 60 8.30 11.11 -1.05
C LEU A 60 7.84 11.76 0.27
N ARG A 61 6.54 11.79 0.52
CA ARG A 61 5.93 12.30 1.77
C ARG A 61 6.09 11.32 2.93
N ALA A 62 5.99 10.04 2.66
CA ALA A 62 6.24 8.97 3.61
C ALA A 62 7.72 8.94 3.95
N ASN A 63 8.16 9.77 4.89
CA ASN A 63 9.46 9.63 5.51
C ASN A 63 9.51 8.23 6.16
N PRO A 64 10.36 7.29 5.70
CA PRO A 64 10.36 5.93 6.23
C PRO A 64 10.68 5.87 7.74
N LEU A 65 11.33 6.92 8.27
CA LEU A 65 11.57 7.09 9.69
C LEU A 65 10.26 7.38 10.47
N ASP A 66 9.37 8.21 9.93
CA ASP A 66 8.08 8.53 10.57
C ASP A 66 7.17 7.30 10.66
N ILE A 67 7.15 6.47 9.61
CA ILE A 67 6.32 5.25 9.60
C ILE A 67 6.83 4.26 10.65
N ARG A 68 8.14 4.05 10.73
CA ARG A 68 8.75 3.17 11.75
C ARG A 68 8.49 3.70 13.16
N GLU A 69 8.69 4.99 13.40
CA GLU A 69 8.41 5.61 14.70
C GLU A 69 6.93 5.51 15.09
N GLN A 70 6.01 5.69 14.14
CA GLN A 70 4.58 5.49 14.38
C GLN A 70 4.25 4.05 14.79
N TYR A 71 4.82 3.06 14.09
CA TYR A 71 4.63 1.66 14.45
C TYR A 71 5.26 1.32 15.80
N GLU A 72 6.48 1.80 16.07
CA GLU A 72 7.14 1.61 17.36
C GLU A 72 6.34 2.23 18.51
N LYS A 73 5.78 3.43 18.31
CA LYS A 73 4.92 4.08 19.29
C LYS A 73 3.64 3.30 19.53
N GLN A 74 2.94 2.87 18.48
CA GLN A 74 1.74 2.03 18.61
C GLN A 74 2.03 0.72 19.33
N LEU A 75 3.18 0.10 19.06
CA LEU A 75 3.61 -1.13 19.71
C LEU A 75 3.84 -0.91 21.21
N LYS A 76 4.48 0.21 21.56
CA LYS A 76 4.75 0.59 22.95
C LYS A 76 3.47 0.88 23.71
N ASP A 77 2.58 1.71 23.16
CA ASP A 77 1.31 2.06 23.80
C ASP A 77 0.44 0.80 24.04
N LEU A 78 0.45 -0.13 23.07
CA LEU A 78 -0.25 -1.41 23.20
C LEU A 78 0.37 -2.32 24.27
N GLN A 79 1.71 -2.38 24.36
CA GLN A 79 2.40 -3.16 25.39
C GLN A 79 2.15 -2.60 26.79
N GLU A 80 2.14 -1.28 26.96
CA GLU A 80 1.84 -0.62 28.23
C GLU A 80 0.41 -0.93 28.67
N ALA A 81 -0.59 -0.74 27.79
CA ALA A 81 -1.99 -1.04 28.08
C ALA A 81 -2.21 -2.53 28.43
N TYR A 82 -1.54 -3.43 27.71
CA TYR A 82 -1.60 -4.86 28.00
C TYR A 82 -0.97 -5.20 29.36
N GLY A 83 0.16 -4.56 29.70
CA GLY A 83 0.84 -4.71 30.99
C GLY A 83 -0.03 -4.26 32.15
N GLU A 84 -0.67 -3.10 32.03
CA GLU A 84 -1.62 -2.58 33.02
C GLU A 84 -2.81 -3.53 33.24
N ALA A 85 -3.44 -3.98 32.15
CA ALA A 85 -4.56 -4.92 32.22
C ALA A 85 -4.16 -6.25 32.89
N MET A 86 -2.96 -6.75 32.63
CA MET A 86 -2.44 -7.98 33.26
C MET A 86 -2.17 -7.80 34.75
N LEU A 87 -1.65 -6.64 35.17
CA LEU A 87 -1.46 -6.31 36.58
C LEU A 87 -2.80 -6.24 37.31
N GLU A 88 -3.79 -5.58 36.71
CA GLU A 88 -5.13 -5.49 37.29
C GLU A 88 -5.79 -6.88 37.42
N LEU A 89 -5.69 -7.71 36.38
CA LEU A 89 -6.19 -9.09 36.42
C LEU A 89 -5.52 -9.90 37.54
N ARG A 90 -4.20 -9.75 37.71
CA ARG A 90 -3.45 -10.44 38.76
C ARG A 90 -3.88 -9.98 40.15
N ALA A 91 -4.08 -8.68 40.35
CA ALA A 91 -4.56 -8.13 41.61
C ALA A 91 -5.96 -8.66 41.96
N ARG A 92 -6.89 -8.65 41.00
CA ARG A 92 -8.26 -9.20 41.17
C ARG A 92 -8.23 -10.68 41.53
N LYS A 93 -7.43 -11.49 40.84
CA LYS A 93 -7.26 -12.92 41.15
C LYS A 93 -6.73 -13.15 42.56
N LYS A 94 -5.75 -12.35 42.99
CA LYS A 94 -5.19 -12.44 44.35
C LYS A 94 -6.21 -12.07 45.42
N LEU A 95 -6.98 -10.99 45.22
CA LEU A 95 -8.04 -10.59 46.14
C LEU A 95 -9.11 -11.67 46.26
N ALA A 96 -9.56 -12.23 45.14
CA ALA A 96 -10.54 -13.31 45.13
C ALA A 96 -10.05 -14.55 45.90
N ALA A 97 -8.78 -14.94 45.74
CA ALA A 97 -8.20 -16.05 46.48
C ALA A 97 -8.19 -15.80 48.01
N LEU A 98 -7.90 -14.57 48.44
CA LEU A 98 -7.91 -14.17 49.85
C LEU A 98 -9.33 -14.11 50.45
N MET A 99 -10.34 -13.80 49.64
CA MET A 99 -11.74 -13.77 50.07
C MET A 99 -12.38 -15.16 50.17
N VAL A 100 -11.89 -16.15 49.43
CA VAL A 100 -12.39 -17.54 49.44
C VAL A 100 -11.70 -18.39 50.52
N SER A 101 -10.58 -17.93 51.08
CA SER A 101 -9.83 -18.64 52.13
C SER A 101 -10.31 -18.37 53.56
N HIS A 102 -11.49 -17.77 53.75
CA HIS A 102 -12.11 -17.47 55.06
C HIS A 102 -13.44 -18.23 55.25
#